data_AF-A0A8A4THK1-F1
#
_entry.id   AF-A0A8A4THK1-F1
#
_cell.length_a   1.000
_cell.length_b   1.000
_cell.length_c   1.000
_cell.angle_alpha   90.00
_cell.angle_beta   90.00
_cell.angle_gamma   90.00
#
_symmetry.space_group_name_H-M   'P 1'
#
loop_
_entity.id
_entity.type
_entity.pdbx_description
1 polymer ?
#
loop_
_entity_poly.entity_id
_entity_poly.type
_entity_poly.pdbx_seq_one_letter_code
_entity_poly.pdbx_strand_id
1 'polypeptide(L)'
;MSSTAASDSYRDYYREIELHWSWRREKQIIVSPMEFEQMEAWHQADIPLAVVLRAIDLFIEKKKKSNRRKSHLLSSVDGTVQKVHREYQMLHKGEGVSEETGNLLESKIKTLTTKLRKLAKEHEAHRPAIEGIGAELAAIDPNDIVETDDLDKILETLDRKLVDHFHHQVLPAQERQYIVEDVSEILTEDEDPVLFGKMIADSVRAHFGLPRLNLLS
;
A
#
# COMPACT_ATOMS: atom_id res chain seq x y z
N MET A 1 -24.21 12.34 -25.66
CA MET A 1 -22.95 11.60 -25.52
C MET A 1 -22.27 12.04 -24.23
N SER A 2 -22.66 11.47 -23.09
CA SER A 2 -21.98 11.65 -21.80
C SER A 2 -22.38 10.48 -20.91
N SER A 3 -21.43 9.60 -20.58
CA SER A 3 -21.40 8.74 -19.38
C SER A 3 -20.50 7.53 -19.63
N THR A 4 -19.19 7.71 -19.62
CA THR A 4 -18.22 6.59 -19.65
C THR A 4 -17.18 6.68 -18.54
N ALA A 5 -16.97 7.86 -17.91
CA ALA A 5 -15.92 8.02 -16.88
C ALA A 5 -16.31 7.47 -15.48
N ALA A 6 -17.59 7.43 -15.13
CA ALA A 6 -18.02 6.95 -13.80
C ALA A 6 -18.11 5.42 -13.70
N SER A 7 -18.35 4.72 -14.82
CA SER A 7 -18.42 3.25 -14.86
C SER A 7 -17.06 2.60 -14.69
N ASP A 8 -16.00 3.25 -15.18
CA ASP A 8 -14.63 2.74 -15.04
C ASP A 8 -14.19 2.82 -13.57
N SER A 9 -14.37 3.97 -12.88
CA SER A 9 -14.07 4.11 -11.45
C SER A 9 -14.81 3.11 -10.54
N TYR A 10 -16.10 2.87 -10.79
CA TYR A 10 -16.88 1.91 -10.00
C TYR A 10 -16.33 0.50 -10.20
N ARG A 11 -16.21 0.03 -11.45
CA ARG A 11 -15.71 -1.32 -11.74
C ARG A 11 -14.28 -1.52 -11.22
N ASP A 12 -13.44 -0.50 -11.35
CA ASP A 12 -12.06 -0.53 -10.91
C ASP A 12 -11.95 -0.63 -9.39
N TYR A 13 -12.84 0.04 -8.64
CA TYR A 13 -12.89 -0.05 -7.17
C TYR A 13 -13.07 -1.50 -6.69
N TYR A 14 -14.10 -2.19 -7.17
CA TYR A 14 -14.37 -3.57 -6.74
C TYR A 14 -13.33 -4.54 -7.29
N ARG A 15 -12.95 -4.39 -8.56
CA ARG A 15 -11.95 -5.26 -9.20
C ARG A 15 -10.60 -5.19 -8.48
N GLU A 16 -10.13 -3.99 -8.15
CA GLU A 16 -8.86 -3.80 -7.45
C GLU A 16 -8.89 -4.41 -6.05
N ILE A 17 -9.99 -4.25 -5.31
CA ILE A 17 -10.13 -4.86 -3.98
C ILE A 17 -10.16 -6.39 -4.09
N GLU A 18 -10.92 -6.94 -5.04
CA GLU A 18 -11.00 -8.39 -5.26
C GLU A 18 -9.64 -8.98 -5.62
N LEU A 19 -8.94 -8.39 -6.58
CA LEU A 19 -7.62 -8.86 -7.01
C LEU A 19 -6.59 -8.74 -5.88
N HIS A 20 -6.55 -7.60 -5.19
CA HIS A 20 -5.64 -7.37 -4.07
C HIS A 20 -5.90 -8.34 -2.92
N TRP A 21 -7.17 -8.63 -2.63
CA TRP A 21 -7.56 -9.55 -1.58
C TRP A 21 -7.24 -11.00 -1.91
N SER A 22 -7.51 -11.41 -3.15
CA SER A 22 -7.27 -12.76 -3.65
C SER A 22 -5.78 -13.07 -3.69
N TRP A 23 -4.98 -12.14 -4.23
CA TRP A 23 -3.53 -12.28 -4.34
C TRP A 23 -2.87 -12.52 -2.98
N ARG A 24 -3.25 -11.73 -1.98
CA ARG A 24 -2.66 -11.81 -0.63
C ARG A 24 -3.03 -13.10 0.13
N ARG A 25 -3.95 -13.92 -0.38
CA ARG A 25 -4.49 -15.11 0.29
C ARG A 25 -3.98 -16.45 -0.25
N GLU A 26 -3.09 -16.45 -1.23
CA GLU A 26 -2.50 -17.67 -1.84
C GLU A 26 -3.55 -18.66 -2.39
N LYS A 27 -4.83 -18.25 -2.49
CA LYS A 27 -5.94 -19.04 -3.03
C LYS A 27 -6.90 -18.12 -3.75
N GLN A 28 -7.10 -18.39 -5.04
CA GLN A 28 -8.16 -17.81 -5.86
C GLN A 28 -9.51 -18.24 -5.28
N ILE A 29 -10.13 -17.36 -4.49
CA ILE A 29 -11.54 -17.46 -4.15
C ILE A 29 -12.15 -16.15 -4.62
N ILE A 30 -13.02 -16.27 -5.62
CA ILE A 30 -13.93 -15.20 -6.05
C ILE A 30 -14.58 -14.63 -4.79
N VAL A 31 -14.59 -13.30 -4.66
CA VAL A 31 -15.19 -12.62 -3.51
C VAL A 31 -16.62 -13.14 -3.32
N SER A 32 -16.92 -13.66 -2.12
CA SER A 32 -18.26 -14.20 -1.85
C SER A 32 -19.32 -13.08 -1.90
N PRO A 33 -20.61 -13.37 -2.16
CA PRO A 33 -21.66 -12.34 -2.17
C PRO A 33 -21.70 -11.48 -0.90
N MET A 34 -21.44 -12.09 0.26
CA MET A 34 -21.35 -11.39 1.55
C MET A 34 -20.12 -10.46 1.63
N GLU A 35 -19.01 -10.82 0.99
CA GLU A 35 -17.84 -9.94 0.90
C GLU A 35 -18.06 -8.80 -0.12
N PHE A 36 -18.85 -9.03 -1.17
CA PHE A 36 -19.27 -7.98 -2.10
C PHE A 36 -20.16 -6.94 -1.42
N GLU A 37 -21.12 -7.37 -0.59
CA GLU A 37 -21.94 -6.46 0.24
C GLU A 37 -21.06 -5.56 1.13
N GLN A 38 -19.96 -6.09 1.65
CA GLN A 38 -19.02 -5.30 2.46
C GLN A 38 -18.28 -4.25 1.62
N MET A 39 -17.87 -4.60 0.39
CA MET A 39 -17.23 -3.67 -0.54
C MET A 39 -18.20 -2.56 -0.97
N GLU A 40 -19.45 -2.93 -1.24
CA GLU A 40 -20.53 -2.00 -1.56
C GLU A 40 -20.79 -1.05 -0.40
N ALA A 41 -20.81 -1.54 0.84
CA ALA A 41 -20.96 -0.69 2.03
C ALA A 41 -19.82 0.34 2.17
N TRP A 42 -18.58 -0.04 1.87
CA TRP A 42 -17.46 0.92 1.87
C TRP A 42 -17.57 1.94 0.74
N HIS A 43 -17.96 1.50 -0.46
CA HIS A 43 -18.17 2.39 -1.60
C HIS A 43 -19.31 3.40 -1.32
N GLN A 44 -20.45 2.94 -0.78
CA GLN A 44 -21.57 3.81 -0.40
C GLN A 44 -21.24 4.79 0.73
N ALA A 45 -20.22 4.48 1.54
CA ALA A 45 -19.71 5.38 2.58
C ALA A 45 -18.61 6.34 2.06
N ASP A 46 -18.43 6.43 0.73
CA ASP A 46 -17.42 7.23 0.04
C ASP A 46 -15.99 6.97 0.54
N ILE A 47 -15.69 5.73 0.95
CA ILE A 47 -14.35 5.36 1.40
C ILE A 47 -13.45 5.19 0.17
N PRO A 48 -12.32 5.91 0.08
CA PRO A 48 -11.43 5.81 -1.08
C PRO A 48 -10.79 4.42 -1.22
N LEU A 49 -10.56 3.99 -2.47
CA LEU A 49 -9.93 2.71 -2.78
C LEU A 49 -8.59 2.52 -2.04
N ALA A 50 -7.74 3.56 -2.04
CA ALA A 50 -6.44 3.54 -1.38
C ALA A 50 -6.55 3.24 0.13
N VAL A 51 -7.61 3.72 0.79
CA VAL A 51 -7.89 3.46 2.20
C VAL A 51 -8.22 1.99 2.42
N VAL A 52 -9.07 1.41 1.57
CA VAL A 52 -9.47 0.00 1.68
C VAL A 52 -8.29 -0.93 1.42
N LEU A 53 -7.55 -0.72 0.34
CA LEU A 53 -6.37 -1.54 0.01
C LEU A 53 -5.33 -1.48 1.13
N ARG A 54 -5.12 -0.31 1.75
CA ARG A 54 -4.20 -0.18 2.88
C ARG A 54 -4.70 -0.93 4.12
N ALA A 55 -5.98 -0.82 4.42
CA ALA A 55 -6.55 -1.52 5.56
C ALA A 55 -6.44 -3.05 5.42
N ILE A 56 -6.60 -3.56 4.19
CA ILE A 56 -6.35 -4.97 3.85
C ILE A 56 -4.89 -5.35 4.17
N ASP A 57 -3.91 -4.57 3.69
CA ASP A 57 -2.49 -4.83 3.95
C ASP A 57 -2.18 -4.85 5.47
N LEU A 58 -2.63 -3.83 6.21
CA LEU A 58 -2.43 -3.74 7.66
C LEU A 58 -3.07 -4.92 8.41
N PHE A 59 -4.27 -5.33 7.99
CA PHE A 59 -4.97 -6.46 8.60
C PHE A 59 -4.19 -7.76 8.39
N ILE A 60 -3.67 -7.98 7.18
CA ILE A 60 -2.90 -9.18 6.83
C ILE A 60 -1.56 -9.19 7.57
N GLU A 61 -0.83 -8.08 7.60
CA GLU A 61 0.43 -7.94 8.36
C GLU A 61 0.21 -8.25 9.85
N LYS A 62 -0.86 -7.71 10.45
CA LYS A 62 -1.22 -7.98 11.84
C LYS A 62 -1.56 -9.44 12.07
N LYS A 63 -2.25 -10.09 11.13
CA LYS A 63 -2.60 -11.51 11.20
C LYS A 63 -1.37 -12.41 11.02
N LYS A 64 -0.42 -12.07 10.14
CA LYS A 64 0.86 -12.80 9.99
C LYS A 64 1.64 -12.87 11.31
N LYS A 65 1.56 -11.83 12.15
CA LYS A 65 2.19 -11.77 13.48
C LYS A 65 1.43 -12.54 14.58
N SER A 66 0.21 -13.03 14.30
CA SER A 66 -0.65 -13.67 15.29
C SER A 66 -0.76 -15.17 15.04
N ASN A 67 -0.51 -16.00 16.06
CA ASN A 67 -0.73 -17.45 16.03
C ASN A 67 -2.22 -17.86 16.01
N ARG A 68 -3.15 -16.91 15.88
CA ARG A 68 -4.59 -17.18 15.82
C ARG A 68 -5.02 -17.56 14.40
N ARG A 69 -6.09 -18.35 14.29
CA ARG A 69 -6.69 -18.74 13.00
C ARG A 69 -6.81 -17.52 12.08
N LYS A 70 -6.30 -17.66 10.85
CA LYS A 70 -6.40 -16.66 9.79
C LYS A 70 -7.91 -16.49 9.50
N SER A 71 -8.44 -15.27 9.70
CA SER A 71 -9.82 -14.98 9.29
C SER A 71 -9.79 -14.71 7.80
N HIS A 72 -10.68 -15.38 7.06
CA HIS A 72 -10.74 -15.31 5.62
C HIS A 72 -11.96 -14.51 5.12
N LEU A 73 -12.39 -13.43 5.81
CA LEU A 73 -13.52 -12.60 5.35
C LEU A 73 -13.19 -11.10 5.32
N LEU A 74 -13.64 -10.38 4.26
CA LEU A 74 -13.46 -8.92 4.15
C LEU A 74 -14.11 -8.16 5.30
N SER A 75 -15.22 -8.67 5.84
CA SER A 75 -15.89 -8.09 7.02
C SER A 75 -14.98 -7.99 8.25
N SER A 76 -13.96 -8.85 8.36
CA SER A 76 -12.97 -8.75 9.44
C SER A 76 -12.02 -7.56 9.30
N VAL A 77 -11.92 -6.97 8.10
CA VAL A 77 -11.07 -5.83 7.78
C VAL A 77 -11.74 -4.51 8.11
N ASP A 78 -13.07 -4.47 8.20
CA ASP A 78 -13.86 -3.22 8.35
C ASP A 78 -13.35 -2.32 9.50
N GLY A 79 -13.10 -2.87 10.69
CA GLY A 79 -12.57 -2.07 11.80
C GLY A 79 -11.21 -1.42 11.50
N THR A 80 -10.39 -2.03 10.62
CA THR A 80 -9.14 -1.43 10.12
C THR A 80 -9.43 -0.38 9.04
N VAL A 81 -10.39 -0.63 8.15
CA VAL A 81 -10.86 0.34 7.13
C VAL A 81 -11.34 1.62 7.81
N GLN A 82 -12.22 1.53 8.80
CA GLN A 82 -12.74 2.69 9.51
C GLN A 82 -11.63 3.47 10.23
N LYS A 83 -10.60 2.78 10.74
CA LYS A 83 -9.44 3.45 11.35
C LYS A 83 -8.63 4.23 10.31
N VAL A 84 -8.26 3.58 9.21
CA VAL A 84 -7.47 4.22 8.14
C VAL A 84 -8.28 5.34 7.47
N HIS A 85 -9.60 5.18 7.33
CA HIS A 85 -10.47 6.22 6.77
C HIS A 85 -10.50 7.47 7.65
N ARG A 86 -10.56 7.33 8.98
CA ARG A 86 -10.44 8.49 9.88
C ARG A 86 -9.11 9.21 9.75
N GLU A 87 -8.00 8.46 9.66
CA GLU A 87 -6.68 9.05 9.41
C GLU A 87 -6.63 9.78 8.06
N TYR A 88 -7.19 9.16 7.01
CA TYR A 88 -7.32 9.77 5.68
C TYR A 88 -8.11 11.07 5.72
N GLN A 89 -9.26 11.10 6.40
CA GLN A 89 -10.08 12.30 6.56
C GLN A 89 -9.36 13.42 7.32
N MET A 90 -8.53 13.08 8.31
CA MET A 90 -7.72 14.08 9.02
C MET A 90 -6.65 14.70 8.11
N LEU A 91 -6.06 13.88 7.23
CA LEU A 91 -5.03 14.34 6.29
C LEU A 91 -5.64 15.16 5.13
N HIS A 92 -6.83 14.82 4.66
CA HIS A 92 -7.45 15.43 3.47
C HIS A 92 -8.50 16.50 3.77
N LYS A 93 -8.74 16.85 5.03
CA LYS A 93 -9.55 18.03 5.37
C LYS A 93 -8.74 19.28 5.03
N GLY A 94 -9.11 19.95 3.94
CA GLY A 94 -8.45 21.15 3.39
C GLY A 94 -8.52 22.43 4.24
N GLU A 95 -8.62 22.30 5.56
CA GLU A 95 -8.29 23.38 6.48
C GLU A 95 -6.80 23.21 6.77
N GLY A 96 -5.97 24.15 6.33
CA GLY A 96 -4.50 24.03 6.29
C GLY A 96 -3.90 23.39 7.54
N VAL A 97 -2.79 22.66 7.36
CA VAL A 97 -2.17 21.75 8.35
C VAL A 97 -2.40 22.21 9.79
N SER A 98 -3.45 21.66 10.41
CA SER A 98 -3.70 21.84 11.84
C SER A 98 -2.47 21.35 12.61
N GLU A 99 -2.24 21.87 13.82
CA GLU A 99 -1.21 21.35 14.72
C GLU A 99 -1.35 19.82 14.91
N GLU A 100 -2.59 19.30 14.91
CA GLU A 100 -2.86 17.86 14.94
C GLU A 100 -2.40 17.13 13.67
N THR A 101 -2.62 17.72 12.49
CA THR A 101 -2.18 17.16 11.20
C THR A 101 -0.65 17.20 11.11
N GLY A 102 -0.01 18.30 11.50
CA GLY A 102 1.46 18.43 11.52
C GLY A 102 2.10 17.38 12.44
N ASN A 103 1.57 17.23 13.66
CA ASN A 103 2.01 16.20 14.61
C ASN A 103 1.83 14.76 14.05
N LEU A 104 0.73 14.51 13.33
CA LEU A 104 0.49 13.22 12.68
C LEU A 104 1.51 12.94 11.57
N LEU A 105 1.80 13.94 10.73
CA LEU A 105 2.79 13.83 9.65
C LEU A 105 4.20 13.59 10.20
N GLU A 106 4.62 14.35 11.21
CA GLU A 106 5.91 14.17 11.87
C GLU A 106 6.06 12.75 12.46
N SER A 107 5.01 12.28 13.15
CA SER A 107 4.96 10.93 13.71
C SER A 107 5.07 9.85 12.64
N LYS A 108 4.42 10.03 11.47
CA LYS A 108 4.50 9.11 10.33
C LYS A 108 5.89 9.10 9.71
N ILE A 109 6.48 10.26 9.42
CA ILE A 109 7.85 10.38 8.89
C ILE A 109 8.85 9.71 9.83
N LYS A 110 8.75 9.95 11.14
CA LYS A 110 9.59 9.31 12.16
C LYS A 110 9.42 7.80 12.21
N THR A 111 8.20 7.31 12.09
CA THR A 111 7.88 5.88 12.06
C THR A 111 8.49 5.21 10.83
N LEU A 112 8.31 5.81 9.65
CA LEU A 112 8.88 5.33 8.39
C LEU A 112 10.41 5.33 8.42
N THR A 113 11.03 6.41 8.91
CA THR A 113 12.48 6.49 9.10
C THR A 113 13.00 5.39 10.03
N THR A 114 12.26 5.07 11.09
CA THR A 114 12.60 3.97 11.99
C THR A 114 12.50 2.60 11.31
N LYS A 115 11.45 2.37 10.50
CA LYS A 115 11.30 1.15 9.70
C LYS A 115 12.47 1.00 8.71
N LEU A 116 12.84 2.07 8.00
CA LEU A 116 13.98 2.07 7.07
C LEU A 116 15.31 1.82 7.77
N ARG A 117 15.55 2.42 8.94
CA ARG A 117 16.76 2.16 9.75
C ARG A 117 16.84 0.69 10.18
N LYS A 118 15.70 0.08 10.53
CA LYS A 118 15.66 -1.35 10.86
C LYS A 118 16.01 -2.20 9.63
N LEU A 119 15.37 -1.92 8.49
CA LEU A 119 15.63 -2.61 7.22
C LEU A 119 17.12 -2.49 6.81
N ALA A 120 17.72 -1.31 6.98
CA ALA A 120 19.13 -1.07 6.67
C ALA A 120 20.09 -1.93 7.51
N LYS A 121 19.70 -2.29 8.74
CA LYS A 121 20.46 -3.24 9.58
C LYS A 121 20.29 -4.69 9.13
N GLU A 122 19.11 -5.04 8.61
CA GLU A 122 18.81 -6.39 8.10
C GLU A 122 19.48 -6.64 6.74
N HIS A 123 19.70 -5.58 5.95
CA HIS A 123 20.32 -5.65 4.63
C HIS A 123 21.64 -4.85 4.55
N GLU A 124 22.65 -5.28 5.32
CA GLU A 124 23.91 -4.55 5.48
C GLU A 124 24.64 -4.25 4.15
N ALA A 125 24.61 -5.18 3.18
CA ALA A 125 25.20 -4.99 1.86
C ALA A 125 24.57 -3.85 1.04
N HIS A 126 23.32 -3.49 1.33
CA HIS A 126 22.56 -2.44 0.64
C HIS A 126 22.24 -1.25 1.55
N ARG A 127 22.85 -1.23 2.74
CA ARG A 127 22.66 -0.19 3.75
C ARG A 127 22.83 1.24 3.22
N PRO A 128 23.84 1.58 2.39
CA PRO A 128 23.99 2.95 1.89
C PRO A 128 22.79 3.46 1.09
N ALA A 129 22.18 2.59 0.26
CA ALA A 129 21.01 2.96 -0.54
C ALA A 129 19.77 3.17 0.35
N ILE A 130 19.56 2.28 1.33
CA ILE A 130 18.42 2.36 2.26
C ILE A 130 18.56 3.58 3.19
N GLU A 131 19.76 3.83 3.72
CA GLU A 131 20.04 5.03 4.54
C GLU A 131 19.93 6.31 3.72
N GLY A 132 20.29 6.31 2.43
CA GLY A 132 20.07 7.44 1.53
C GLY A 132 18.59 7.80 1.41
N ILE A 133 17.73 6.80 1.16
CA ILE A 133 16.26 7.00 1.13
C ILE A 133 15.74 7.48 2.49
N GLY A 134 16.25 6.91 3.59
CA GLY A 134 15.91 7.34 4.94
C GLY A 134 16.34 8.77 5.27
N ALA A 135 17.46 9.23 4.71
CA ALA A 135 17.94 10.61 4.85
C ALA A 135 17.09 11.59 4.04
N GLU A 136 16.71 11.25 2.80
CA GLU A 136 15.76 12.03 1.99
C GLU A 136 14.43 12.19 2.74
N LEU A 137 13.91 11.10 3.32
CA LEU A 137 12.68 11.13 4.11
C LEU A 137 12.79 12.00 5.38
N ALA A 138 13.91 11.90 6.10
CA ALA A 138 14.14 12.64 7.33
C ALA A 138 14.41 14.14 7.11
N ALA A 139 14.77 14.54 5.88
CA ALA A 139 14.97 15.92 5.50
C ALA A 139 13.67 16.66 5.17
N ILE A 140 12.55 15.94 5.07
CA ILE A 140 11.22 16.54 4.87
C ILE A 140 10.82 17.25 6.16
N ASP A 141 10.67 18.58 6.10
CA ASP A 141 10.04 19.35 7.16
C ASP A 141 8.51 19.31 6.97
N PRO A 142 7.74 18.72 7.92
CA PRO A 142 6.28 18.72 7.85
C PRO A 142 5.65 20.12 7.76
N ASN A 143 6.35 21.16 8.24
CA ASN A 143 5.85 22.54 8.20
C ASN A 143 5.95 23.16 6.81
N ASP A 144 6.83 22.65 5.94
CA ASP A 144 6.96 23.10 4.56
C ASP A 144 5.88 22.49 3.64
N ILE A 145 5.07 21.58 4.18
CA ILE A 145 4.03 20.85 3.45
C ILE A 145 2.76 21.67 3.45
N VAL A 146 2.48 22.31 2.32
CA VAL A 146 1.27 23.11 2.12
C VAL A 146 0.05 22.21 1.90
N GLU A 147 0.23 21.13 1.14
CA GLU A 147 -0.80 20.15 0.81
C GLU A 147 -0.29 18.74 1.09
N THR A 148 -1.10 17.88 1.71
CA THR A 148 -0.71 16.49 2.02
C THR A 148 -0.40 15.67 0.77
N ASP A 149 -0.99 16.04 -0.36
CA ASP A 149 -0.75 15.42 -1.66
C ASP A 149 0.71 15.56 -2.10
N ASP A 150 1.38 16.64 -1.72
CA ASP A 150 2.80 16.82 -2.05
C ASP A 150 3.68 15.87 -1.25
N LEU A 151 3.34 15.61 0.02
CA LEU A 151 4.00 14.59 0.80
C LEU A 151 3.76 13.20 0.24
N ASP A 152 2.53 12.86 -0.15
CA ASP A 152 2.24 11.56 -0.74
C ASP A 152 3.04 11.35 -2.04
N LYS A 153 3.16 12.34 -2.92
CA LYS A 153 4.00 12.26 -4.14
C LYS A 153 5.48 12.03 -3.81
N ILE A 154 6.01 12.70 -2.78
CA ILE A 154 7.38 12.51 -2.33
C ILE A 154 7.56 11.08 -1.81
N LEU A 155 6.64 10.63 -0.95
CA LEU A 155 6.67 9.29 -0.38
C LEU A 155 6.55 8.20 -1.45
N GLU A 156 5.66 8.36 -2.44
CA GLU A 156 5.56 7.46 -3.60
C GLU A 156 6.85 7.38 -4.41
N THR A 157 7.54 8.52 -4.56
CA THR A 157 8.84 8.56 -5.24
C THR A 157 9.90 7.79 -4.46
N LEU A 158 9.97 7.98 -3.14
CA LEU A 158 10.89 7.27 -2.27
C LEU A 158 10.55 5.77 -2.20
N ASP A 159 9.27 5.42 -2.18
CA ASP A 159 8.77 4.04 -2.16
C ASP A 159 9.18 3.30 -3.43
N ARG A 160 8.99 3.93 -4.60
CA ARG A 160 9.44 3.38 -5.88
C ARG A 160 10.96 3.20 -5.93
N LYS A 161 11.74 4.21 -5.49
CA LYS A 161 13.21 4.06 -5.37
C LYS A 161 13.60 2.84 -4.52
N LEU A 162 12.90 2.63 -3.40
CA LEU A 162 13.16 1.49 -2.51
C LEU A 162 12.86 0.16 -3.20
N VAL A 163 11.67 0.03 -3.79
CA VAL A 163 11.26 -1.22 -4.46
C VAL A 163 12.15 -1.51 -5.67
N ASP A 164 12.45 -0.51 -6.49
CA ASP A 164 13.30 -0.66 -7.67
C ASP A 164 14.71 -1.10 -7.28
N HIS A 165 15.27 -0.54 -6.21
CA HIS A 165 16.56 -0.97 -5.68
C HIS A 165 16.53 -2.46 -5.29
N PHE A 166 15.50 -2.90 -4.56
CA PHE A 166 15.40 -4.31 -4.18
C PHE A 166 15.14 -5.23 -5.36
N HIS A 167 14.27 -4.85 -6.29
CA HIS A 167 13.99 -5.62 -7.48
C HIS A 167 15.22 -5.78 -8.38
N HIS A 168 15.96 -4.69 -8.63
CA HIS A 168 17.05 -4.71 -9.60
C HIS A 168 18.41 -5.09 -9.02
N GLN A 169 18.70 -4.72 -7.76
CA GLN A 169 20.03 -4.84 -7.15
C GLN A 169 20.14 -5.91 -6.06
N VAL A 170 19.02 -6.30 -5.44
CA VAL A 170 19.02 -7.26 -4.32
C VAL A 170 18.47 -8.62 -4.75
N LEU A 171 17.37 -8.62 -5.51
CA LEU A 171 16.69 -9.82 -5.93
C LEU A 171 17.46 -10.54 -7.06
N PRO A 172 17.83 -11.82 -6.88
CA PRO A 172 18.51 -12.60 -7.92
C PRO A 172 17.68 -12.70 -9.21
N ALA A 173 18.36 -12.83 -10.36
CA ALA A 173 17.69 -12.91 -11.65
C ALA A 173 16.69 -14.07 -11.77
N GLN A 174 16.99 -15.22 -11.15
CA GLN A 174 16.09 -16.38 -11.14
C GLN A 174 14.82 -16.11 -10.33
N GLU A 175 14.94 -15.48 -9.16
CA GLU A 175 13.80 -15.15 -8.32
C GLU A 175 12.94 -14.05 -8.94
N ARG A 176 13.56 -13.07 -9.62
CA ARG A 176 12.82 -12.10 -10.45
C ARG A 176 11.96 -12.79 -11.49
N GLN A 177 12.53 -13.75 -12.21
CA GLN A 177 11.80 -14.48 -13.24
C GLN A 177 10.62 -15.26 -12.64
N TYR A 178 10.83 -15.91 -11.50
CA TYR A 178 9.75 -16.61 -10.79
C TYR A 178 8.62 -15.67 -10.36
N ILE A 179 8.93 -14.49 -9.82
CA ILE A 179 7.91 -13.50 -9.44
C ILE A 179 7.11 -13.04 -10.66
N VAL A 180 7.78 -12.80 -11.79
CA VAL A 180 7.12 -12.39 -13.05
C VAL A 180 6.20 -13.50 -13.55
N GLU A 181 6.66 -14.76 -13.51
CA GLU A 181 5.87 -15.92 -13.91
C GLU A 181 4.62 -16.08 -13.03
N ASP A 182 4.79 -16.05 -11.71
CA ASP A 182 3.69 -16.18 -10.73
C ASP A 182 2.63 -15.07 -10.87
N VAL A 183 3.06 -13.82 -11.13
CA VAL A 183 2.12 -12.72 -11.41
C VAL A 183 1.42 -12.93 -12.75
N SER A 184 2.15 -13.40 -13.78
CA SER A 184 1.59 -13.63 -15.13
C SER A 184 0.53 -14.74 -15.18
N GLU A 185 0.52 -15.67 -14.22
CA GLU A 185 -0.55 -16.67 -14.09
C GLU A 185 -1.91 -16.05 -13.74
N ILE A 186 -1.92 -14.85 -13.16
CA ILE A 186 -3.13 -14.14 -12.73
C ILE A 186 -3.49 -13.00 -13.68
N LEU A 187 -2.49 -12.24 -14.09
CA LEU A 187 -2.66 -11.04 -14.90
C LEU A 187 -1.41 -10.86 -15.77
N THR A 188 -1.60 -10.70 -17.08
CA THR A 188 -0.49 -10.40 -17.99
C THR A 188 -0.21 -8.90 -18.07
N GLU A 189 1.04 -8.52 -18.40
CA GLU A 189 1.44 -7.12 -18.55
C GLU A 189 0.63 -6.39 -19.64
N ASP A 190 0.27 -7.09 -20.72
CA ASP A 190 -0.53 -6.53 -21.81
C ASP A 190 -1.99 -6.25 -21.43
N GLU A 191 -2.55 -7.01 -20.48
CA GLU A 191 -3.92 -6.84 -20.03
C GLU A 191 -4.10 -5.59 -19.16
N ASP A 192 -3.16 -5.36 -18.23
CA ASP A 192 -3.20 -4.22 -17.30
C ASP A 192 -1.77 -3.94 -16.76
N PRO A 193 -0.97 -3.12 -17.47
CA PRO A 193 0.44 -2.92 -17.14
C PRO A 193 0.63 -2.22 -15.79
N VAL A 194 -0.35 -1.41 -15.39
CA VAL A 194 -0.32 -0.68 -14.11
C VAL A 194 -0.48 -1.65 -12.95
N LEU A 195 -1.51 -2.49 -13.00
CA LEU A 195 -1.74 -3.47 -11.94
C LEU A 195 -0.67 -4.57 -11.94
N PHE A 196 -0.18 -4.98 -13.11
CA PHE A 196 0.94 -5.91 -13.24
C PHE A 196 2.17 -5.40 -12.47
N GLY A 197 2.61 -4.16 -12.75
CA GLY A 197 3.74 -3.56 -12.05
C GLY A 197 3.52 -3.45 -10.53
N LYS A 198 2.30 -3.12 -10.10
CA LYS A 198 1.91 -3.07 -8.69
C LYS A 198 1.99 -4.44 -8.02
N MET A 199 1.57 -5.52 -8.69
CA MET A 199 1.67 -6.89 -8.19
C MET A 199 3.12 -7.33 -8.05
N ILE A 200 3.98 -7.05 -9.04
CA ILE A 200 5.42 -7.30 -8.95
C ILE A 200 6.03 -6.58 -7.74
N ALA A 201 5.73 -5.28 -7.59
CA ALA A 201 6.20 -4.49 -6.47
C ALA A 201 5.75 -5.09 -5.12
N ASP A 202 4.50 -5.54 -5.02
CA ASP A 202 3.97 -6.18 -3.81
C ASP A 202 4.59 -7.54 -3.50
N SER A 203 4.97 -8.31 -4.52
CA SER A 203 5.74 -9.54 -4.37
C SER A 203 7.16 -9.27 -3.86
N VAL A 204 7.85 -8.27 -4.42
CA VAL A 204 9.17 -7.84 -3.93
C VAL A 204 9.09 -7.40 -2.47
N ARG A 205 8.07 -6.59 -2.12
CA ARG A 205 7.83 -6.18 -0.73
C ARG A 205 7.60 -7.37 0.18
N ALA A 206 6.80 -8.34 -0.24
CA ALA A 206 6.52 -9.53 0.55
C ALA A 206 7.77 -10.41 0.75
N HIS A 207 8.61 -10.52 -0.27
CA HIS A 207 9.84 -11.31 -0.25
C HIS A 207 10.85 -10.76 0.77
N PHE A 208 11.06 -9.45 0.81
CA PHE A 208 12.05 -8.81 1.70
C PHE A 208 11.46 -8.17 2.96
N GLY A 209 10.14 -8.19 3.14
CA GLY A 209 9.47 -7.51 4.25
C GLY A 209 9.59 -5.98 4.19
N LEU A 210 9.63 -5.40 2.98
CA LEU A 210 9.82 -3.96 2.79
C LEU A 210 8.62 -3.17 3.33
N PRO A 211 8.86 -2.02 4.01
CA PRO A 211 7.79 -1.11 4.35
C PRO A 211 7.25 -0.41 3.10
N ARG A 212 5.95 -0.08 3.07
CA ARG A 212 5.42 0.93 2.16
C ARG A 212 5.76 2.31 2.69
N LEU A 213 6.25 3.21 1.83
CA LEU A 213 6.45 4.62 2.17
C LEU A 213 5.27 5.41 1.57
N ASN A 214 4.21 5.61 2.35
CA ASN A 214 3.07 6.47 2.00
C ASN A 214 2.38 7.00 3.26
N LEU A 215 1.48 7.98 3.14
CA LEU A 215 0.83 8.57 4.30
C LEU A 215 -0.09 7.61 5.06
N LEU A 216 -0.58 6.54 4.42
CA LEU A 216 -1.45 5.57 5.08
C LEU A 216 -0.68 4.42 5.76
N SER A 217 0.66 4.48 5.77
CA SER A 217 1.56 3.40 6.22
C SER A 217 1.82 3.27 7.73
#